data_AF-W9ND22-F1
#
_entry.id   AF-W9ND22-F1
#
_cell.length_a   1.000
_cell.length_b   1.000
_cell.length_c   1.000
_cell.angle_alpha   90.00
_cell.angle_beta   90.00
_cell.angle_gamma   90.00
#
_symmetry.space_group_name_H-M   'P 1'
#
loop_
_entity.id
_entity.type
_entity.pdbx_description
1 polymer ?
#
loop_
_entity_poly.entity_id
_entity_poly.type
_entity_poly.pdbx_seq_one_letter_code
_entity_poly.pdbx_strand_id
1 'polypeptide(L)'
;MDAVADSIVVTSEDACPRDSSMRKSNRPRKLTAKGMENLSGNVGIVMQALIREVRDETMKQMAKAQQETVKEITTSHERIIETLWNAWKKEQQALKQMIQGQEKAIRQLQQDIQGIQAQAAQERKLMQEQIDELKRMQQHAPRDIESLQVQASEEIKRIHEKLDIMAQHAVAGSARTNPRQSFADIARMSPTEGQNGGVRGPEVVSSPTPPLSSPGEDLFCTIDISGVGDDDRNKAQIGEVRQAIEAAVRTKKEGERWRCAAVVRGARNANIIKCWKQIYRGQSS
;
A
#
# COMPACT_ATOMS: atom_id res chain seq x y z
N MET A 1 65.32 5.65 -4.93
CA MET A 1 65.85 4.42 -5.56
C MET A 1 66.06 4.74 -7.02
N ASP A 2 67.24 4.89 -7.58
CA ASP A 2 68.60 5.04 -7.06
C ASP A 2 69.35 5.83 -8.13
N ALA A 3 70.21 6.74 -7.68
CA ALA A 3 71.24 7.34 -8.52
C ALA A 3 72.39 6.34 -8.62
N VAL A 4 72.87 6.05 -9.83
CA VAL A 4 74.24 5.54 -10.01
C VAL A 4 74.81 6.16 -11.28
N ALA A 5 75.65 7.17 -11.05
CA ALA A 5 76.69 7.58 -11.97
C ALA A 5 77.76 6.48 -11.97
N ASP A 6 78.32 6.17 -13.13
CA ASP A 6 79.61 5.48 -13.19
C ASP A 6 80.52 6.13 -14.22
N SER A 7 81.78 6.20 -13.80
CA SER A 7 82.81 7.11 -14.24
C SER A 7 84.06 6.31 -14.63
N ILE A 8 84.99 6.97 -15.34
CA ILE A 8 86.40 6.60 -15.54
C ILE A 8 86.56 5.51 -16.63
N VAL A 9 87.44 5.65 -17.64
CA VAL A 9 88.89 5.47 -17.52
C VAL A 9 89.62 6.20 -18.65
N VAL A 10 90.49 7.13 -18.25
CA VAL A 10 91.67 7.58 -19.00
C VAL A 10 92.77 6.56 -18.74
N THR A 11 93.40 6.04 -19.80
CA THR A 11 94.69 5.34 -19.70
C THR A 11 95.72 6.10 -20.53
N SER A 12 96.85 6.39 -19.89
CA SER A 12 98.05 6.97 -20.43
C SER A 12 99.19 6.14 -19.85
N GLU A 13 100.05 5.58 -20.70
CA GLU A 13 101.42 5.08 -20.42
C GLU A 13 101.98 4.60 -21.78
N ASP A 14 102.82 5.39 -22.45
CA ASP A 14 104.29 5.52 -22.32
C ASP A 14 105.09 4.27 -22.74
N ALA A 15 105.69 4.35 -23.93
CA ALA A 15 106.95 3.67 -24.24
C ALA A 15 107.69 4.39 -25.40
N CYS A 16 108.89 4.88 -25.08
CA CYS A 16 109.95 5.38 -25.97
C CYS A 16 111.27 4.71 -25.48
N PRO A 17 112.44 4.72 -26.19
CA PRO A 17 112.87 5.70 -27.20
C PRO A 17 113.85 5.19 -28.32
N ARG A 18 114.35 6.17 -29.10
CA ARG A 18 115.63 6.29 -29.85
C ARG A 18 115.54 6.08 -31.37
N ASP A 19 116.19 6.89 -32.23
CA ASP A 19 117.04 8.08 -32.03
C ASP A 19 117.13 8.86 -33.36
N SER A 20 117.65 10.09 -33.23
CA SER A 20 118.39 10.87 -34.24
C SER A 20 117.72 12.09 -34.91
N SER A 21 118.47 13.18 -34.78
CA SER A 21 118.61 14.29 -35.74
C SER A 21 117.89 15.61 -35.45
N MET A 22 118.47 16.34 -34.49
CA MET A 22 118.98 17.72 -34.62
C MET A 22 118.28 18.73 -35.56
N ARG A 23 117.97 19.89 -34.95
CA ARG A 23 117.86 21.28 -35.50
C ARG A 23 116.47 21.78 -35.93
N LYS A 24 115.83 22.60 -35.08
CA LYS A 24 115.83 24.08 -35.17
C LYS A 24 114.75 24.71 -34.29
N SER A 25 115.21 25.55 -33.36
CA SER A 25 114.69 26.88 -33.06
C SER A 25 113.16 27.09 -33.15
N ASN A 26 112.49 26.89 -32.02
CA ASN A 26 111.22 27.51 -31.70
C ASN A 26 111.33 29.04 -31.84
N ARG A 27 110.69 29.60 -32.87
CA ARG A 27 110.28 31.01 -32.88
C ARG A 27 108.77 30.99 -33.01
N PRO A 28 107.99 31.48 -32.03
CA PRO A 28 106.55 31.51 -32.15
C PRO A 28 106.22 32.43 -33.33
N ARG A 29 105.67 31.87 -34.42
CA ARG A 29 105.15 32.68 -35.52
C ARG A 29 103.98 33.46 -34.95
N LYS A 30 104.20 34.75 -34.72
CA LYS A 30 103.16 35.71 -34.40
C LYS A 30 102.21 35.72 -35.60
N LEU A 31 100.99 35.24 -35.39
CA LEU A 31 99.93 35.26 -36.40
C LEU A 31 99.75 36.72 -36.86
N THR A 32 99.71 36.94 -38.16
CA THR A 32 99.39 38.25 -38.73
C THR A 32 97.92 38.55 -38.46
N ALA A 33 97.55 39.83 -38.29
CA ALA A 33 96.17 40.24 -37.99
C ALA A 33 95.13 39.60 -38.94
N LYS A 34 95.49 39.45 -40.22
CA LYS A 34 94.67 38.80 -41.26
C LYS A 34 94.46 37.29 -41.05
N GLY A 35 95.40 36.59 -40.41
CA GLY A 35 95.25 35.18 -40.02
C GLY A 35 94.36 34.99 -38.79
N MET A 36 94.35 35.97 -37.87
CA MET A 36 93.45 35.96 -36.71
C MET A 36 92.01 36.28 -37.11
N GLU A 37 91.79 37.18 -38.07
CA GLU A 37 90.46 37.49 -38.63
C GLU A 37 89.85 36.30 -39.37
N ASN A 38 90.61 35.55 -40.18
CA ASN A 38 90.11 34.37 -40.89
C ASN A 38 89.77 33.19 -39.95
N LEU A 39 90.57 32.95 -38.90
CA LEU A 39 90.26 31.94 -37.89
C LEU A 39 89.02 32.34 -37.07
N SER A 40 88.92 33.62 -36.68
CA SER A 40 87.74 34.16 -35.97
C SER A 40 86.47 34.08 -36.83
N GLY A 41 86.57 34.35 -38.14
CA GLY A 41 85.46 34.21 -39.08
C GLY A 41 84.98 32.77 -39.23
N ASN A 42 85.91 31.82 -39.37
CA ASN A 42 85.59 30.39 -39.49
C ASN A 42 84.96 29.83 -38.20
N VAL A 43 85.47 30.21 -37.02
CA VAL A 43 84.87 29.85 -35.73
C VAL A 43 83.47 30.45 -35.62
N GLY A 44 83.26 31.70 -36.05
CA GLY A 44 81.94 32.33 -36.09
C GLY A 44 80.93 31.60 -36.98
N ILE A 45 81.38 31.09 -38.15
CA ILE A 45 80.53 30.31 -39.07
C ILE A 45 80.11 28.98 -38.43
N VAL A 46 81.05 28.25 -37.82
CA VAL A 46 80.76 26.96 -37.16
C VAL A 46 79.82 27.16 -35.96
N MET A 47 80.05 28.21 -35.15
CA MET A 47 79.19 28.54 -34.01
C MET A 47 77.76 28.88 -34.47
N GLN A 48 77.60 29.63 -35.56
CA GLN A 48 76.29 29.92 -36.13
C GLN A 48 75.60 28.68 -36.71
N ALA A 49 76.35 27.77 -37.33
CA ALA A 49 75.80 26.50 -37.83
C ALA A 49 75.28 25.64 -36.67
N LEU A 50 76.04 25.51 -35.58
CA LEU A 50 75.62 24.78 -34.38
C LEU A 50 74.38 25.39 -33.72
N ILE A 51 74.31 26.73 -33.63
CA ILE A 51 73.12 27.43 -33.11
C ILE A 51 71.88 27.17 -33.97
N ARG A 52 72.02 27.10 -35.29
CA ARG A 52 70.92 26.75 -36.20
C ARG A 52 70.49 25.30 -36.00
N GLU A 53 71.44 24.37 -35.94
CA GLU A 53 71.16 22.94 -35.75
C GLU A 53 70.45 22.67 -34.42
N VAL A 54 70.92 23.26 -33.31
CA VAL A 54 70.27 23.14 -32.00
C VAL A 54 68.86 23.75 -32.03
N ARG A 55 68.68 24.90 -32.69
CA ARG A 55 67.36 25.54 -32.82
C ARG A 55 66.40 24.67 -33.64
N ASP A 56 66.87 24.13 -34.76
CA ASP A 56 66.05 23.31 -35.66
C ASP A 56 65.64 22.00 -34.97
N GLU A 57 66.56 21.34 -34.25
CA GLU A 57 66.25 20.15 -33.48
C GLU A 57 65.28 20.45 -32.32
N THR A 58 65.46 21.60 -31.63
CA THR A 58 64.53 22.04 -30.59
C THR A 58 63.12 22.30 -31.16
N MET A 59 63.02 22.97 -32.31
CA MET A 59 61.72 23.20 -32.95
C MET A 59 61.07 21.91 -33.42
N LYS A 60 61.85 20.95 -33.93
CA LYS A 60 61.37 19.63 -34.34
C LYS A 60 60.84 18.83 -33.15
N GLN A 61 61.54 18.84 -32.02
CA GLN A 61 61.08 18.18 -30.79
C GLN A 61 59.80 18.83 -30.26
N MET A 62 59.73 20.16 -30.24
CA MET A 62 58.53 20.88 -29.82
C MET A 62 57.32 20.57 -30.73
N ALA A 63 57.51 20.56 -32.05
CA ALA A 63 56.45 20.22 -33.00
C ALA A 63 55.96 18.77 -32.80
N LYS A 64 56.88 17.82 -32.56
CA LYS A 64 56.53 16.43 -32.27
C LYS A 64 55.73 16.30 -30.96
N ALA A 65 56.17 16.95 -29.89
CA ALA A 65 55.48 16.94 -28.60
C ALA A 65 54.07 17.59 -28.69
N GLN A 66 53.94 18.68 -29.45
CA GLN A 66 52.64 19.29 -29.73
C GLN A 66 51.74 18.32 -30.52
N GLN A 67 52.28 17.65 -31.55
CA GLN A 67 51.51 16.69 -32.34
C GLN A 67 51.06 15.48 -31.50
N GLU A 68 51.91 14.97 -30.61
CA GLU A 68 51.56 13.88 -29.68
C GLU A 68 50.45 14.31 -28.72
N THR A 69 50.58 15.49 -28.10
CA THR A 69 49.54 16.05 -27.22
C THR A 69 48.19 16.19 -27.93
N VAL A 70 48.19 16.73 -29.17
CA VAL A 70 46.96 16.87 -29.96
C VAL A 70 46.34 15.53 -30.29
N LYS A 71 47.15 14.52 -30.65
CA LYS A 71 46.65 13.16 -30.92
C LYS A 71 46.05 12.53 -29.66
N GLU A 72 46.71 12.65 -28.52
CA GLU A 72 46.19 12.15 -27.25
C GLU A 72 44.87 12.81 -26.86
N ILE A 73 44.79 14.14 -26.97
CA ILE A 73 43.55 14.88 -26.72
C ILE A 73 42.44 14.41 -27.68
N THR A 74 42.75 14.24 -28.96
CA THR A 74 41.76 13.83 -29.97
C THR A 74 41.21 12.44 -29.67
N THR A 75 42.09 11.46 -29.44
CA THR A 75 41.68 10.09 -29.11
C THR A 75 40.96 10.00 -27.75
N SER A 76 41.33 10.87 -26.79
CA SER A 76 40.64 10.98 -25.51
C SER A 76 39.21 11.51 -25.70
N HIS A 77 39.03 12.57 -26.49
CA HIS A 77 37.70 13.11 -26.80
C HIS A 77 36.83 12.10 -27.55
N GLU A 78 37.38 11.37 -28.53
CA GLU A 78 36.66 10.32 -29.25
C GLU A 78 36.13 9.25 -28.28
N ARG A 79 36.97 8.77 -27.35
CA ARG A 79 36.56 7.81 -26.31
C ARG A 79 35.48 8.36 -25.40
N ILE A 80 35.57 9.62 -24.99
CA ILE A 80 34.56 10.27 -24.15
C ILE A 80 33.22 10.36 -24.89
N ILE A 81 33.24 10.78 -26.16
CA ILE A 81 32.03 10.88 -26.99
C ILE A 81 31.37 9.52 -27.14
N GLU A 82 32.14 8.47 -27.45
CA GLU A 82 31.61 7.12 -27.60
C GLU A 82 31.02 6.59 -26.28
N THR A 83 31.69 6.85 -25.15
CA THR A 83 31.20 6.47 -23.82
C THR A 83 29.87 7.15 -23.50
N LEU A 84 29.79 8.46 -23.71
CA LEU A 84 28.58 9.25 -23.45
C LEU A 84 27.44 8.83 -24.39
N TRP A 85 27.72 8.61 -25.67
CA TRP A 85 26.74 8.14 -26.63
C TRP A 85 26.14 6.79 -26.24
N ASN A 86 27.00 5.85 -25.83
CA ASN A 86 26.57 4.53 -25.39
C ASN A 86 25.76 4.58 -24.08
N ALA A 87 26.17 5.43 -23.12
CA ALA A 87 25.43 5.66 -21.89
C ALA A 87 24.03 6.24 -22.18
N TRP A 88 23.97 7.29 -22.99
CA TRP A 88 22.72 7.92 -23.40
C TRP A 88 21.79 6.93 -24.13
N LYS A 89 22.32 6.12 -25.05
CA LYS A 89 21.54 5.09 -25.76
C LYS A 89 20.95 4.05 -24.81
N LYS A 90 21.69 3.64 -23.77
CA LYS A 90 21.19 2.71 -22.74
C LYS A 90 20.06 3.33 -21.92
N GLU A 91 20.25 4.56 -21.46
CA GLU A 91 19.21 5.29 -20.69
C GLU A 91 17.94 5.48 -21.53
N GLN A 92 18.09 5.87 -22.79
CA GLN A 92 16.97 6.04 -23.71
C GLN A 92 16.20 4.73 -23.92
N GLN A 93 16.91 3.60 -24.03
CA GLN A 93 16.27 2.28 -24.13
C GLN A 93 15.56 1.89 -22.83
N ALA A 94 16.15 2.16 -21.67
CA ALA A 94 15.53 1.90 -20.37
C ALA A 94 14.24 2.72 -20.19
N LEU A 95 14.28 4.01 -20.54
CA LEU A 95 13.11 4.88 -20.53
C LEU A 95 12.00 4.35 -21.45
N LYS A 96 12.35 3.91 -22.66
CA LYS A 96 11.39 3.31 -23.59
C LYS A 96 10.72 2.06 -23.02
N GLN A 97 11.49 1.16 -22.39
CA GLN A 97 10.94 -0.04 -21.74
C GLN A 97 10.01 0.32 -20.58
N MET A 98 10.39 1.31 -19.77
CA MET A 98 9.57 1.80 -18.67
C MET A 98 8.23 2.35 -19.17
N ILE A 99 8.24 3.21 -20.19
CA ILE A 99 7.03 3.78 -20.78
C ILE A 99 6.13 2.66 -21.33
N GLN A 100 6.70 1.69 -22.07
CA GLN A 100 5.95 0.55 -22.57
C GLN A 100 5.32 -0.29 -21.45
N GLY A 101 6.04 -0.47 -20.34
CA GLY A 101 5.53 -1.13 -19.14
C GLY A 101 4.36 -0.36 -18.51
N GLN A 102 4.51 0.95 -18.35
CA GLN A 102 3.45 1.83 -17.83
C GLN A 102 2.21 1.82 -18.73
N GLU A 103 2.37 1.89 -20.05
CA GLU A 103 1.23 1.83 -20.96
C GLU A 103 0.47 0.51 -20.86
N LYS A 104 1.18 -0.63 -20.71
CA LYS A 104 0.53 -1.93 -20.47
C LYS A 104 -0.24 -1.94 -19.16
N ALA A 105 0.34 -1.41 -18.08
CA ALA A 105 -0.33 -1.31 -16.79
C ALA A 105 -1.58 -0.41 -16.87
N ILE A 106 -1.51 0.72 -17.57
CA ILE A 106 -2.66 1.61 -17.78
C ILE A 106 -3.77 0.88 -18.55
N ARG A 107 -3.42 0.15 -19.62
CA ARG A 107 -4.38 -0.65 -20.38
C ARG A 107 -5.06 -1.72 -19.52
N GLN A 108 -4.30 -2.39 -18.65
CA GLN A 108 -4.86 -3.38 -17.72
C GLN A 108 -5.82 -2.72 -16.73
N LEU A 109 -5.41 -1.61 -16.09
CA LEU A 109 -6.27 -0.89 -15.16
C LEU A 109 -7.56 -0.40 -15.83
N GLN A 110 -7.50 0.04 -17.09
CA GLN A 110 -8.70 0.41 -17.84
C GLN A 110 -9.64 -0.79 -18.04
N GLN A 111 -9.12 -1.97 -18.36
CA GLN A 111 -9.93 -3.20 -18.49
C GLN A 111 -10.53 -3.61 -17.15
N ASP A 112 -9.76 -3.56 -16.07
CA ASP A 112 -10.23 -3.92 -14.73
C ASP A 112 -11.35 -2.98 -14.27
N ILE A 113 -11.20 -1.67 -14.50
CA ILE A 113 -12.25 -0.67 -14.19
C ILE A 113 -13.51 -0.97 -15.00
N GLN A 114 -13.39 -1.28 -16.29
CA GLN A 114 -14.56 -1.65 -17.11
C GLN A 114 -15.24 -2.92 -16.60
N GLY A 115 -14.46 -3.93 -16.20
CA GLY A 115 -14.96 -5.17 -15.59
C GLY A 115 -15.72 -4.91 -14.29
N ILE A 116 -15.13 -4.11 -13.39
CA ILE A 116 -15.75 -3.74 -12.11
C ILE A 116 -17.04 -2.93 -12.35
N GLN A 117 -17.04 -2.01 -13.31
CA GLN A 117 -18.24 -1.23 -13.65
C GLN A 117 -19.37 -2.12 -14.18
N ALA A 118 -19.05 -3.10 -15.04
CA ALA A 118 -20.03 -4.06 -15.55
C ALA A 118 -20.60 -4.94 -14.42
N GLN A 119 -19.74 -5.47 -13.54
CA GLN A 119 -20.17 -6.24 -12.38
C GLN A 119 -21.07 -5.40 -11.45
N ALA A 120 -20.66 -4.17 -11.13
CA ALA A 120 -21.45 -3.28 -10.28
C ALA A 120 -22.80 -2.88 -10.91
N ALA A 121 -22.90 -2.83 -12.25
CA ALA A 121 -24.17 -2.63 -12.93
C ALA A 121 -25.08 -3.87 -12.80
N GLN A 122 -24.52 -5.06 -12.93
CA GLN A 122 -25.25 -6.32 -12.76
C GLN A 122 -25.75 -6.52 -11.33
N GLU A 123 -24.90 -6.27 -10.32
CA GLU A 123 -25.28 -6.34 -8.90
C GLU A 123 -26.38 -5.34 -8.55
N ARG A 124 -26.29 -4.11 -9.08
CA ARG A 124 -27.34 -3.11 -8.91
C ARG A 124 -28.66 -3.56 -9.53
N LYS A 125 -28.64 -4.21 -10.69
CA LYS A 125 -29.85 -4.75 -11.32
C LYS A 125 -30.48 -5.84 -10.45
N LEU A 126 -29.68 -6.80 -9.96
CA LEU A 126 -30.17 -7.87 -9.10
C LEU A 126 -30.77 -7.32 -7.79
N MET A 127 -30.08 -6.36 -7.17
CA MET A 127 -30.56 -5.70 -5.96
C MET A 127 -31.87 -4.95 -6.21
N GLN A 128 -31.99 -4.27 -7.36
CA GLN A 128 -33.23 -3.59 -7.74
C GLN A 128 -34.39 -4.57 -7.93
N GLU A 129 -34.14 -5.71 -8.58
CA GLU A 129 -35.14 -6.78 -8.74
C GLU A 129 -35.60 -7.33 -7.37
N GLN A 130 -34.68 -7.54 -6.43
CA GLN A 130 -35.01 -7.94 -5.05
C GLN A 130 -35.83 -6.88 -4.31
N ILE A 131 -35.49 -5.60 -4.45
CA ILE A 131 -36.25 -4.49 -3.87
C ILE A 131 -37.67 -4.47 -4.44
N ASP A 132 -37.82 -4.67 -5.74
CA ASP A 132 -39.13 -4.64 -6.40
C ASP A 132 -39.99 -5.86 -6.02
N GLU A 133 -39.38 -7.04 -5.81
CA GLU A 133 -40.06 -8.22 -5.24
C GLU A 133 -40.54 -7.94 -3.81
N LEU A 134 -39.67 -7.43 -2.93
CA LEU A 134 -40.03 -7.08 -1.56
C LEU A 134 -41.17 -6.06 -1.50
N LYS A 135 -41.15 -5.06 -2.40
CA LYS A 135 -42.25 -4.09 -2.52
C LYS A 135 -43.56 -4.76 -2.94
N ARG A 136 -43.52 -5.69 -3.91
CA ARG A 136 -44.71 -6.44 -4.32
C ARG A 136 -45.27 -7.27 -3.16
N MET A 137 -44.43 -8.02 -2.47
CA MET A 137 -44.83 -8.78 -1.28
C MET A 137 -45.43 -7.87 -0.19
N GLN A 138 -44.81 -6.71 0.08
CA GLN A 138 -45.32 -5.74 1.04
C GLN A 138 -46.69 -5.17 0.65
N GLN A 139 -46.98 -5.01 -0.65
CA GLN A 139 -48.29 -4.55 -1.13
C GLN A 139 -49.38 -5.63 -1.08
N HIS A 140 -49.02 -6.90 -1.14
CA HIS A 140 -49.97 -8.01 -1.09
C HIS A 140 -50.28 -8.48 0.34
N ALA A 141 -49.30 -8.43 1.25
CA ALA A 141 -49.47 -8.88 2.63
C ALA A 141 -50.69 -8.26 3.37
N PRO A 142 -50.99 -6.95 3.27
CA PRO A 142 -52.17 -6.37 3.92
C PRO A 142 -53.48 -6.93 3.37
N ARG A 143 -53.56 -7.14 2.05
CA ARG A 143 -54.76 -7.70 1.40
C ARG A 143 -55.01 -9.13 1.81
N ASP A 144 -53.95 -9.93 1.88
CA ASP A 144 -54.04 -11.32 2.30
C ASP A 144 -54.47 -11.40 3.78
N ILE A 145 -53.89 -10.57 4.64
CA ILE A 145 -54.27 -10.47 6.07
C ILE A 145 -55.73 -10.03 6.23
N GLU A 146 -56.18 -9.00 5.51
CA GLU A 146 -57.58 -8.54 5.55
C GLU A 146 -58.54 -9.64 5.10
N SER A 147 -58.22 -10.35 4.01
CA SER A 147 -59.04 -11.45 3.50
C SER A 147 -59.18 -12.58 4.52
N LEU A 148 -58.08 -12.97 5.18
CA LEU A 148 -58.06 -13.99 6.23
C LEU A 148 -58.85 -13.53 7.46
N GLN A 149 -58.77 -12.25 7.82
CA GLN A 149 -59.52 -11.69 8.94
C GLN A 149 -61.03 -11.70 8.68
N VAL A 150 -61.46 -11.34 7.45
CA VAL A 150 -62.87 -11.43 7.05
C VAL A 150 -63.36 -12.87 7.08
N GLN A 151 -62.58 -13.80 6.51
CA GLN A 151 -62.93 -15.23 6.51
C GLN A 151 -63.03 -15.79 7.94
N ALA A 152 -62.07 -15.47 8.82
CA ALA A 152 -62.09 -15.90 10.21
C ALA A 152 -63.30 -15.32 10.98
N SER A 153 -63.66 -14.05 10.72
CA SER A 153 -64.85 -13.41 11.31
C SER A 153 -66.14 -14.12 10.89
N GLU A 154 -66.26 -14.50 9.61
CA GLU A 154 -67.42 -15.26 9.12
C GLU A 154 -67.49 -16.67 9.71
N GLU A 155 -66.37 -17.37 9.84
CA GLU A 155 -66.37 -18.69 10.50
C GLU A 155 -66.77 -18.59 11.97
N ILE A 156 -66.26 -17.59 12.71
CA ILE A 156 -66.66 -17.34 14.09
C ILE A 156 -68.17 -17.09 14.18
N LYS A 157 -68.74 -16.29 13.27
CA LYS A 157 -70.20 -16.05 13.21
C LYS A 157 -70.97 -17.35 12.98
N ARG A 158 -70.56 -18.17 12.01
CA ARG A 158 -71.20 -19.46 11.73
C ARG A 158 -71.13 -20.41 12.92
N ILE A 159 -69.99 -20.46 13.62
CA ILE A 159 -69.83 -21.27 14.83
C ILE A 159 -70.77 -20.78 15.93
N HIS A 160 -70.86 -19.46 16.14
CA HIS A 160 -71.77 -18.87 17.12
C HIS A 160 -73.23 -19.22 16.82
N GLU A 161 -73.66 -19.10 15.57
CA GLU A 161 -75.02 -19.42 15.14
C GLU A 161 -75.35 -20.90 15.33
N LYS A 162 -74.40 -21.79 14.99
CA LYS A 162 -74.55 -23.23 15.25
C LYS A 162 -74.64 -23.55 16.75
N LEU A 163 -73.86 -22.86 17.58
CA LEU A 163 -73.89 -23.02 19.03
C LEU A 163 -75.23 -22.54 19.61
N ASP A 164 -75.77 -21.42 19.11
CA ASP A 164 -77.05 -20.88 19.54
C ASP A 164 -78.21 -21.81 19.17
N ILE A 165 -78.21 -22.36 17.95
CA ILE A 165 -79.17 -23.40 17.53
C ILE A 165 -79.08 -24.62 18.47
N MET A 166 -77.87 -25.10 18.77
CA MET A 166 -77.68 -26.22 19.70
C MET A 166 -78.19 -25.90 21.11
N ALA A 167 -77.96 -24.69 21.61
CA ALA A 167 -78.44 -24.23 22.91
C ALA A 167 -79.97 -24.15 22.95
N GLN A 168 -80.60 -23.59 21.92
CA GLN A 168 -82.06 -23.53 21.77
C GLN A 168 -82.68 -24.94 21.70
N HIS A 169 -82.06 -25.87 20.96
CA HIS A 169 -82.49 -27.27 20.93
C HIS A 169 -82.33 -27.99 22.27
N ALA A 170 -81.29 -27.70 23.05
CA ALA A 170 -81.11 -28.24 24.39
C ALA A 170 -82.20 -27.75 25.36
N VAL A 171 -82.59 -26.48 25.26
CA VAL A 171 -83.69 -25.89 26.07
C VAL A 171 -85.06 -26.45 25.64
N ALA A 172 -85.30 -26.61 24.34
CA ALA A 172 -86.53 -27.22 23.83
C ALA A 172 -86.62 -28.74 24.13
N GLY A 173 -85.49 -29.45 24.13
CA GLY A 173 -85.38 -30.84 24.58
C GLY A 173 -85.53 -31.00 26.11
N SER A 174 -85.12 -29.99 26.87
CA SER A 174 -85.34 -29.92 28.33
C SER A 174 -86.81 -29.77 28.71
N ALA A 175 -87.69 -29.31 27.81
CA ALA A 175 -89.13 -29.31 28.07
C ALA A 175 -89.74 -30.74 28.17
N ARG A 176 -88.97 -31.78 27.82
CA ARG A 176 -89.40 -33.19 27.91
C ARG A 176 -88.55 -34.05 28.86
N THR A 177 -87.59 -33.48 29.59
CA THR A 177 -86.89 -34.20 30.66
C THR A 177 -86.94 -33.40 31.96
N ASN A 178 -87.46 -34.08 32.98
CA ASN A 178 -87.76 -33.61 34.31
C ASN A 178 -86.59 -32.80 34.94
N PRO A 179 -86.77 -31.53 35.34
CA PRO A 179 -85.70 -30.68 35.84
C PRO A 179 -85.42 -31.03 37.30
N ARG A 180 -84.56 -32.03 37.53
CA ARG A 180 -84.13 -32.35 38.90
C ARG A 180 -82.72 -32.92 39.04
N GLN A 181 -81.79 -32.56 38.14
CA GLN A 181 -80.36 -32.66 38.48
C GLN A 181 -79.95 -31.39 39.22
N SER A 182 -80.16 -31.42 40.55
CA SER A 182 -79.68 -30.40 41.48
C SER A 182 -78.19 -30.57 41.69
N PHE A 183 -77.44 -29.48 41.90
CA PHE A 183 -76.00 -29.48 42.21
C PHE A 183 -75.62 -30.44 43.36
N ALA A 184 -76.58 -30.82 44.21
CA ALA A 184 -76.43 -31.83 45.25
C ALA A 184 -76.13 -33.26 44.73
N ASP A 185 -76.47 -33.58 43.48
CA ASP A 185 -76.25 -34.91 42.90
C ASP A 185 -74.87 -35.06 42.26
N ILE A 186 -74.25 -33.95 41.84
CA ILE A 186 -72.86 -33.93 41.34
C ILE A 186 -71.87 -34.00 42.52
N ALA A 187 -72.16 -33.34 43.65
CA ALA A 187 -71.32 -33.35 44.85
C ALA A 187 -71.33 -34.67 45.63
N ARG A 188 -72.25 -35.61 45.31
CA ARG A 188 -72.35 -36.93 45.97
C ARG A 188 -71.54 -38.03 45.28
N MET A 189 -70.94 -37.76 44.12
CA MET A 189 -69.94 -38.65 43.54
C MET A 189 -68.62 -38.46 44.28
N SER A 190 -68.37 -39.31 45.27
CA SER A 190 -67.05 -39.42 45.89
C SER A 190 -66.04 -39.91 44.85
N PRO A 191 -64.87 -39.25 44.68
CA PRO A 191 -63.84 -39.71 43.76
C PRO A 191 -63.17 -40.95 44.34
N THR A 192 -63.36 -42.10 43.69
CA THR A 192 -62.48 -43.24 43.88
C THR A 192 -61.10 -42.86 43.34
N GLU A 193 -60.10 -43.00 44.22
CA GLU A 193 -58.70 -42.63 44.06
C GLU A 193 -58.07 -43.11 42.74
N GLY A 194 -57.19 -42.26 42.16
CA GLY A 194 -56.42 -42.63 40.98
C GLY A 194 -55.50 -41.55 40.39
N GLN A 195 -54.72 -40.88 41.24
CA GLN A 195 -53.36 -40.35 40.98
C GLN A 195 -53.09 -39.28 39.87
N ASN A 196 -52.54 -38.15 40.36
CA ASN A 196 -51.62 -37.19 39.73
C ASN A 196 -52.18 -36.28 38.61
N GLY A 197 -52.41 -34.97 38.75
CA GLY A 197 -51.95 -34.00 39.73
C GLY A 197 -50.91 -33.05 39.13
N GLY A 198 -51.35 -31.98 38.44
CA GLY A 198 -50.52 -30.79 38.20
C GLY A 198 -50.72 -30.05 36.87
N VAL A 199 -51.88 -29.41 36.65
CA VAL A 199 -51.97 -28.29 35.68
C VAL A 199 -52.24 -27.02 36.47
N ARG A 200 -51.17 -26.27 36.75
CA ARG A 200 -51.21 -24.88 37.21
C ARG A 200 -51.08 -24.01 35.95
N GLY A 201 -51.94 -23.00 35.85
CA GLY A 201 -52.36 -22.34 34.61
C GLY A 201 -51.27 -21.66 33.76
N PRO A 202 -51.66 -21.17 32.57
CA PRO A 202 -50.74 -20.50 31.66
C PRO A 202 -50.31 -19.17 32.26
N GLU A 203 -49.03 -19.10 32.61
CA GLU A 203 -48.35 -17.87 33.00
C GLU A 203 -48.31 -16.92 31.79
N VAL A 204 -48.62 -15.66 32.09
CA VAL A 204 -48.72 -14.56 31.15
C VAL A 204 -47.41 -14.43 30.36
N VAL A 205 -47.53 -14.54 29.04
CA VAL A 205 -46.50 -14.14 28.07
C VAL A 205 -46.08 -12.70 28.38
N SER A 206 -44.88 -12.54 28.93
CA SER A 206 -44.16 -11.27 28.95
C SER A 206 -43.08 -11.35 27.88
N SER A 207 -43.39 -10.79 26.71
CA SER A 207 -42.42 -10.41 25.70
C SER A 207 -41.35 -9.51 26.34
N PRO A 208 -40.04 -9.70 26.07
CA PRO A 208 -39.05 -8.68 26.36
C PRO A 208 -39.27 -7.52 25.38
N THR A 209 -40.07 -6.53 25.79
CA THR A 209 -40.06 -5.21 25.15
C THR A 209 -38.69 -4.60 25.44
N PRO A 210 -37.90 -4.17 24.44
CA PRO A 210 -36.68 -3.42 24.71
C PRO A 210 -37.09 -2.09 25.37
N PRO A 211 -36.50 -1.69 26.51
CA PRO A 211 -36.88 -0.44 27.14
C PRO A 211 -36.54 0.71 26.20
N LEU A 212 -37.59 1.47 25.88
CA LEU A 212 -37.54 2.80 25.30
C LEU A 212 -36.49 3.65 26.04
N SER A 213 -35.63 4.27 25.24
CA SER A 213 -34.53 5.14 25.62
C SER A 213 -34.93 6.16 26.69
N SER A 214 -34.32 6.06 27.86
CA SER A 214 -34.25 7.14 28.84
C SER A 214 -33.09 8.09 28.46
N PRO A 215 -33.30 9.42 28.41
CA PRO A 215 -32.29 10.38 28.00
C PRO A 215 -31.38 10.71 29.19
N GLY A 216 -30.29 9.95 29.35
CA GLY A 216 -29.30 10.24 30.39
C GLY A 216 -28.20 9.20 30.64
N GLU A 217 -28.10 8.14 29.84
CA GLU A 217 -27.05 7.13 30.04
C GLU A 217 -25.88 7.34 29.06
N ASP A 218 -24.67 7.37 29.60
CA ASP A 218 -23.40 7.64 28.94
C ASP A 218 -23.31 7.11 27.50
N LEU A 219 -22.89 7.97 26.56
CA LEU A 219 -22.74 7.70 25.13
C LEU A 219 -21.59 6.71 24.84
N PHE A 220 -21.74 5.44 25.24
CA PHE A 220 -20.86 4.35 24.84
C PHE A 220 -21.55 3.39 23.87
N CYS A 221 -20.83 2.97 22.84
CA CYS A 221 -21.25 1.84 22.02
C CYS A 221 -20.83 0.54 22.69
N THR A 222 -21.69 -0.47 22.59
CA THR A 222 -21.43 -1.83 23.05
C THR A 222 -21.16 -2.71 21.84
N ILE A 223 -20.05 -3.44 21.85
CA ILE A 223 -19.59 -4.31 20.78
C ILE A 223 -19.58 -5.73 21.34
N ASP A 224 -20.36 -6.62 20.74
CA ASP A 224 -20.34 -8.03 21.09
C ASP A 224 -19.37 -8.79 20.18
N ILE A 225 -18.40 -9.46 20.79
CA ILE A 225 -17.40 -10.31 20.12
C ILE A 225 -17.67 -11.80 20.36
N SER A 226 -18.84 -12.17 20.89
CA SER A 226 -19.23 -13.56 21.14
C SER A 226 -19.23 -14.44 19.88
N GLY A 227 -19.48 -13.86 18.71
CA GLY A 227 -19.46 -14.53 17.41
C GLY A 227 -18.08 -14.63 16.75
N VAL A 228 -17.02 -14.14 17.39
CA VAL A 228 -15.65 -14.17 16.83
C VAL A 228 -15.07 -15.56 17.05
N GLY A 229 -14.75 -16.26 15.94
CA GLY A 229 -14.06 -17.55 15.97
C GLY A 229 -12.63 -17.43 16.51
N ASP A 230 -12.06 -18.55 16.94
CA ASP A 230 -10.73 -18.58 17.58
C ASP A 230 -9.61 -18.00 16.70
N ASP A 231 -9.69 -18.19 15.38
CA ASP A 231 -8.72 -17.67 14.42
C ASP A 231 -8.68 -16.13 14.36
N ASP A 232 -9.79 -15.45 14.71
CA ASP A 232 -9.93 -13.99 14.68
C ASP A 232 -9.90 -13.36 16.08
N ARG A 233 -9.58 -14.14 17.11
CA ARG A 233 -9.60 -13.69 18.51
C ARG A 233 -8.58 -12.59 18.83
N ASN A 234 -7.47 -12.56 18.09
CA ASN A 234 -6.48 -11.48 18.12
C ASN A 234 -7.07 -10.14 17.62
N LYS A 235 -7.92 -10.16 16.59
CA LYS A 235 -8.64 -8.97 16.07
C LYS A 235 -9.73 -8.46 17.02
N ALA A 236 -10.17 -9.31 17.95
CA ALA A 236 -11.11 -8.96 19.02
C ALA A 236 -10.43 -8.44 20.31
N GLN A 237 -9.14 -8.09 20.25
CA GLN A 237 -8.47 -7.39 21.34
C GLN A 237 -8.88 -5.92 21.40
N ILE A 238 -8.80 -5.32 22.61
CA ILE A 238 -9.22 -3.93 22.86
C ILE A 238 -8.53 -2.93 21.92
N GLY A 239 -7.23 -3.13 21.66
CA GLY A 239 -6.44 -2.26 20.78
C GLY A 239 -6.91 -2.32 19.32
N GLU A 240 -7.09 -3.53 18.79
CA GLU A 240 -7.57 -3.77 17.43
C GLU A 240 -8.98 -3.23 17.22
N VAL A 241 -9.88 -3.48 18.18
CA VAL A 241 -11.25 -2.96 18.15
C VAL A 241 -11.27 -1.44 18.15
N ARG A 242 -10.46 -0.78 19.00
CA ARG A 242 -10.31 0.68 19.00
C ARG A 242 -9.85 1.18 17.63
N GLN A 243 -8.81 0.56 17.07
CA GLN A 243 -8.21 0.99 15.81
C GLN A 243 -9.18 0.82 14.64
N ALA A 244 -9.90 -0.30 14.58
CA ALA A 244 -10.91 -0.57 13.56
C ALA A 244 -12.04 0.46 13.61
N ILE A 245 -12.54 0.80 14.80
CA ILE A 245 -13.58 1.81 14.98
C ILE A 245 -13.08 3.19 14.52
N GLU A 246 -11.92 3.63 15.00
CA GLU A 246 -11.37 4.94 14.61
C GLU A 246 -10.98 5.01 13.13
N ALA A 247 -10.58 3.89 12.52
CA ALA A 247 -10.34 3.79 11.08
C ALA A 247 -11.65 3.92 10.28
N ALA A 248 -12.70 3.20 10.70
CA ALA A 248 -14.01 3.27 10.07
C ALA A 248 -14.65 4.65 10.16
N VAL A 249 -14.38 5.40 11.24
CA VAL A 249 -14.85 6.79 11.39
C VAL A 249 -14.10 7.73 10.48
N ARG A 250 -12.78 7.57 10.33
CA ARG A 250 -11.97 8.39 9.41
C ARG A 250 -12.41 8.27 7.96
N THR A 251 -12.99 7.13 7.57
CA THR A 251 -13.48 6.91 6.21
C THR A 251 -14.93 7.32 6.01
N LYS A 252 -15.67 7.68 7.07
CA LYS A 252 -17.11 8.01 7.02
C LYS A 252 -17.34 9.51 7.25
N LYS A 253 -17.84 10.18 6.21
CA LYS A 253 -18.34 11.57 6.15
C LYS A 253 -17.33 12.68 6.52
N GLU A 254 -17.14 13.60 5.58
CA GLU A 254 -16.51 14.91 5.85
C GLU A 254 -17.31 15.66 6.93
N GLY A 255 -16.75 15.75 8.15
CA GLY A 255 -17.29 16.56 9.24
C GLY A 255 -17.35 15.90 10.62
N GLU A 256 -17.35 14.57 10.71
CA GLU A 256 -17.37 13.87 12.01
C GLU A 256 -15.95 13.48 12.46
N ARG A 257 -15.20 14.43 13.01
CA ARG A 257 -13.90 14.14 13.66
C ARG A 257 -14.12 13.77 15.12
N TRP A 258 -14.25 12.48 15.41
CA TRP A 258 -14.28 11.95 16.77
C TRP A 258 -13.27 10.80 16.95
N ARG A 259 -12.90 10.51 18.19
CA ARG A 259 -12.04 9.37 18.55
C ARG A 259 -12.63 8.59 19.73
N CYS A 260 -12.16 7.37 19.95
CA CYS A 260 -12.56 6.62 21.12
C CYS A 260 -11.92 7.26 22.37
N ALA A 261 -12.74 7.68 23.35
CA ALA A 261 -12.26 8.20 24.62
C ALA A 261 -11.65 7.07 25.45
N ALA A 262 -12.41 6.00 25.63
CA ALA A 262 -12.03 4.79 26.32
C ALA A 262 -12.59 3.58 25.60
N VAL A 263 -11.93 2.43 25.74
CA VAL A 263 -12.41 1.13 25.26
C VAL A 263 -12.08 0.12 26.34
N VAL A 264 -13.09 -0.54 26.90
CA VAL A 264 -12.90 -1.50 28.00
C VAL A 264 -13.73 -2.76 27.76
N ARG A 265 -13.23 -3.90 28.24
CA ARG A 265 -14.04 -5.12 28.32
C ARG A 265 -15.06 -5.03 29.47
N GLY A 266 -16.22 -5.64 29.27
CA GLY A 266 -17.29 -5.71 30.25
C GLY A 266 -16.86 -6.51 31.46
N ALA A 267 -17.11 -5.97 32.66
CA ALA A 267 -16.75 -6.64 33.91
C ALA A 267 -17.47 -7.98 34.14
N ARG A 268 -18.70 -8.11 33.62
CA ARG A 268 -19.53 -9.32 33.76
C ARG A 268 -19.47 -10.26 32.55
N ASN A 269 -19.02 -9.75 31.39
CA ASN A 269 -18.94 -10.50 30.15
C ASN A 269 -17.74 -10.02 29.34
N ALA A 270 -16.72 -10.88 29.22
CA ALA A 270 -15.49 -10.58 28.49
C ALA A 270 -15.69 -10.49 26.97
N ASN A 271 -16.81 -11.01 26.47
CA ASN A 271 -17.20 -10.91 25.07
C ASN A 271 -17.89 -9.58 24.74
N ILE A 272 -18.13 -8.73 25.73
CA ILE A 272 -18.70 -7.40 25.52
C ILE A 272 -17.61 -6.36 25.68
N ILE A 273 -17.45 -5.48 24.69
CA ILE A 273 -16.55 -4.33 24.74
C ILE A 273 -17.39 -3.06 24.74
N LYS A 274 -17.09 -2.13 25.66
CA LYS A 274 -17.70 -0.81 25.73
C LYS A 274 -16.72 0.23 25.21
N CYS A 275 -17.18 1.12 24.35
CA CYS A 275 -16.35 2.16 23.75
C CYS A 275 -17.04 3.52 23.85
N TRP A 276 -16.38 4.50 24.45
CA TRP A 276 -16.90 5.86 24.63
C TRP A 276 -16.46 6.78 23.50
N LYS A 277 -17.34 7.66 23.02
CA LYS A 277 -17.04 8.64 21.97
C LYS A 277 -16.52 9.95 22.57
N GLN A 278 -15.41 10.47 22.04
CA GLN A 278 -14.95 11.85 22.29
C GLN A 278 -15.08 12.67 21.00
N ILE A 279 -15.94 13.69 21.00
CA ILE A 279 -16.11 14.60 19.87
C ILE A 279 -15.15 15.77 20.01
N TYR A 280 -14.41 16.10 18.94
CA TYR A 280 -13.68 17.36 18.87
C TYR A 280 -14.67 18.47 18.49
N ARG A 281 -15.13 19.26 19.46
CA ARG A 281 -15.81 20.54 19.16
C ARG A 281 -14.73 21.52 18.68
N GLY A 282 -14.66 21.77 17.38
CA GLY A 282 -13.80 22.81 16.83
C GLY A 282 -14.22 24.17 17.38
N GLN A 283 -13.31 24.86 18.05
CA GLN A 283 -13.39 26.32 18.16
C GLN A 283 -13.14 26.87 16.75
N SER A 284 -14.16 27.47 16.16
CA SER A 284 -14.03 28.30 14.97
C SER A 284 -13.20 29.53 15.35
N SER A 285 -12.00 29.63 14.78
CA SER A 285 -11.21 30.86 14.76
C SER A 285 -11.39 31.59 13.44
#